data_AF-A0A7C6D5W7-F1
#
_entry.id   AF-A0A7C6D5W7-F1
#
_cell.length_a   1.000
_cell.length_b   1.000
_cell.length_c   1.000
_cell.angle_alpha   90.00
_cell.angle_beta   90.00
_cell.angle_gamma   90.00
#
_symmetry.space_group_name_H-M   'P 1'
#
loop_
_entity.id
_entity.type
_entity.pdbx_description
1 polymer ?
#
loop_
_entity_poly.entity_id
_entity_poly.type
_entity_poly.pdbx_seq_one_letter_code
_entity_poly.pdbx_strand_id
1 'polypeptide(L)'
;MSRLTKSPQLRFILWLALWLSAMACLAVYVSAGSPKLHLSSQNAIQELSGSEDQVVFDYETESLRIVAVSGEHGEPKLYAVKKWMGFWVLDYPSKRNIQGITYGGDDAYVYFLDATGSTVYLQMQGGDKIYPLESRSLPAGDAGTNGKYAISVFRIGGYAGKPGNYQLVMQDTSGKTINSKTDELDFDSIALFYGTGDEDSLLLEYLPGDISRLDDDRARLIDVFKQAISGKIPTGPVAFESTKMPEVQKHIHTSTALGTYYKVEGKHKIYRWDHKVNYHLVMNGEYQGVLLRHETNYMNHNLFEDGLSAISSSYKVEPGRELDELLRIFHLFFPQG
;
A
#
# COMPACT_ATOMS: atom_id res chain seq x y z
N MET A 1 -55.80 8.49 -24.18
CA MET A 1 -54.51 9.14 -23.86
C MET A 1 -54.09 10.21 -24.88
N SER A 2 -54.92 11.23 -25.22
CA SER A 2 -54.51 12.21 -26.27
C SER A 2 -55.11 13.63 -26.20
N ARG A 3 -55.60 14.09 -25.03
CA ARG A 3 -56.01 15.51 -24.85
C ARG A 3 -55.21 16.30 -23.81
N LEU A 4 -54.55 15.63 -22.86
CA LEU A 4 -53.75 16.31 -21.83
C LEU A 4 -52.41 16.85 -22.35
N THR A 5 -51.84 16.29 -23.42
CA THR A 5 -50.54 16.74 -23.96
C THR A 5 -50.63 17.84 -25.02
N LYS A 6 -51.80 18.44 -25.29
CA LYS A 6 -51.97 19.48 -26.32
C LYS A 6 -51.98 20.92 -25.78
N SER A 7 -52.11 21.11 -24.46
CA SER A 7 -52.05 22.44 -23.87
C SER A 7 -50.57 22.90 -23.77
N PRO A 8 -50.19 24.03 -24.39
CA PRO A 8 -48.83 24.58 -24.30
C PRO A 8 -48.42 24.86 -22.85
N GLN A 9 -49.38 25.29 -22.04
CA GLN A 9 -49.20 25.54 -20.60
C GLN A 9 -48.89 24.26 -19.84
N LEU A 10 -49.59 23.15 -20.15
CA LEU A 10 -49.34 21.87 -19.48
C LEU A 10 -47.99 21.28 -19.87
N ARG A 11 -47.57 21.46 -21.14
CA ARG A 11 -46.21 21.08 -21.59
C ARG A 11 -45.15 21.89 -20.88
N PHE A 12 -45.35 23.20 -20.76
CA PHE A 12 -44.41 24.08 -20.04
C PHE A 12 -44.29 23.69 -18.57
N ILE A 13 -45.41 23.43 -17.89
CA ILE A 13 -45.42 22.98 -16.49
C ILE A 13 -44.72 21.63 -16.33
N LEU A 14 -44.96 20.67 -17.23
CA LEU A 14 -44.28 19.38 -17.22
C LEU A 14 -42.77 19.52 -17.45
N TRP A 15 -42.36 20.39 -18.38
CA TRP A 15 -40.95 20.65 -18.66
C TRP A 15 -40.26 21.32 -17.48
N LEU A 16 -40.93 22.31 -16.86
CA LEU A 16 -40.45 23.00 -15.67
C LEU A 16 -40.35 22.04 -14.47
N ALA A 17 -41.33 21.14 -14.30
CA ALA A 17 -41.30 20.13 -13.23
C ALA A 17 -40.15 19.14 -13.43
N LEU A 18 -39.93 18.64 -14.64
CA LEU A 18 -38.79 17.78 -14.97
C LEU A 18 -37.45 18.49 -14.72
N TRP A 19 -37.36 19.75 -15.10
CA TRP A 19 -36.17 20.57 -14.88
C TRP A 19 -35.92 20.82 -13.39
N LEU A 20 -36.96 21.17 -12.63
CA LEU A 20 -36.87 21.35 -11.18
C LEU A 20 -36.55 20.05 -10.45
N SER A 21 -37.08 18.90 -10.87
CA SER A 21 -36.72 17.58 -10.31
C SER A 21 -35.29 17.19 -10.63
N ALA A 22 -34.82 17.45 -11.85
CA ALA A 22 -33.42 17.23 -12.22
C ALA A 22 -32.47 18.13 -11.40
N MET A 23 -32.83 19.40 -11.22
CA MET A 23 -32.07 20.35 -10.41
C MET A 23 -32.12 20.02 -8.91
N ALA A 24 -33.25 19.53 -8.40
CA ALA A 24 -33.37 19.07 -7.02
C ALA A 24 -32.55 17.79 -6.77
N CYS A 25 -32.56 16.82 -7.70
CA CYS A 25 -31.67 15.67 -7.64
C CYS A 25 -30.19 16.08 -7.70
N LEU A 26 -29.84 17.05 -8.55
CA LEU A 26 -28.49 17.61 -8.63
C LEU A 26 -28.10 18.32 -7.32
N ALA A 27 -29.00 19.08 -6.72
CA ALA A 27 -28.77 19.82 -5.47
C ALA A 27 -28.63 18.88 -4.25
N VAL A 28 -29.51 17.87 -4.14
CA VAL A 28 -29.44 16.83 -3.09
C VAL A 28 -28.18 16.00 -3.24
N TYR A 29 -27.78 15.71 -4.49
CA TYR A 29 -26.49 15.08 -4.78
C TYR A 29 -25.35 15.97 -4.27
N VAL A 30 -25.30 17.26 -4.61
CA VAL A 30 -24.24 18.19 -4.16
C VAL A 30 -24.16 18.35 -2.62
N SER A 31 -25.29 18.31 -1.89
CA SER A 31 -25.31 18.52 -0.43
C SER A 31 -24.82 17.35 0.44
N ALA A 32 -24.66 16.15 -0.12
CA ALA A 32 -24.35 14.93 0.64
C ALA A 32 -22.83 14.64 0.82
N GLY A 33 -21.96 15.65 0.65
CA GLY A 33 -20.50 15.44 0.60
C GLY A 33 -20.02 14.91 -0.75
N SER A 34 -20.77 15.19 -1.82
CA SER A 34 -20.45 14.76 -3.18
C SER A 34 -19.25 15.50 -3.77
N PRO A 35 -18.52 14.87 -4.70
CA PRO A 35 -17.38 15.49 -5.35
C PRO A 35 -17.80 16.78 -6.05
N LYS A 36 -17.04 17.87 -5.83
CA LYS A 36 -17.24 19.13 -6.54
C LYS A 36 -17.10 18.90 -8.04
N LEU A 37 -18.02 19.51 -8.80
CA LEU A 37 -18.07 19.41 -10.25
C LEU A 37 -17.35 20.60 -10.87
N HIS A 38 -16.44 20.35 -11.80
CA HIS A 38 -15.67 21.35 -12.51
C HIS A 38 -15.96 21.27 -14.01
N LEU A 39 -16.01 22.43 -14.68
CA LEU A 39 -16.22 22.51 -16.13
C LEU A 39 -14.97 22.14 -16.94
N SER A 40 -13.79 22.19 -16.31
CA SER A 40 -12.51 21.83 -16.91
C SER A 40 -11.63 21.10 -15.89
N SER A 41 -10.71 20.29 -16.40
CA SER A 41 -9.68 19.62 -15.59
C SER A 41 -8.79 20.65 -14.87
N GLN A 42 -8.50 21.77 -15.54
CA GLN A 42 -7.69 22.87 -15.01
C GLN A 42 -8.32 23.51 -13.76
N ASN A 43 -9.63 23.77 -13.78
CA ASN A 43 -10.32 24.35 -12.64
C ASN A 43 -10.33 23.40 -11.44
N ALA A 44 -10.35 22.09 -11.68
CA ALA A 44 -10.27 21.09 -10.62
C ALA A 44 -8.87 21.06 -9.98
N ILE A 45 -7.82 21.14 -10.79
CA ILE A 45 -6.43 21.13 -10.31
C ILE A 45 -6.09 22.43 -9.55
N GLN A 46 -6.55 23.58 -10.02
CA GLN A 46 -6.35 24.86 -9.33
C GLN A 46 -6.95 24.89 -7.93
N GLU A 47 -7.96 24.06 -7.64
CA GLU A 47 -8.48 23.90 -6.28
C GLU A 47 -7.55 23.06 -5.39
N LEU A 48 -6.76 22.15 -5.99
CA LEU A 48 -5.86 21.23 -5.29
C LEU A 48 -4.50 21.84 -4.96
N SER A 49 -3.92 22.56 -5.92
CA SER A 49 -2.66 23.29 -5.74
C SER A 49 -2.99 24.61 -5.05
N GLY A 50 -2.44 24.84 -3.84
CA GLY A 50 -2.43 26.20 -3.29
C GLY A 50 -1.79 27.18 -4.28
N SER A 51 -2.00 28.48 -4.11
CA SER A 51 -1.44 29.50 -5.04
C SER A 51 0.09 29.48 -5.18
N GLU A 52 0.78 28.74 -4.30
CA GLU A 52 2.24 28.60 -4.27
C GLU A 52 2.75 27.23 -4.77
N ASP A 53 1.87 26.26 -5.02
CA ASP A 53 2.29 24.92 -5.42
C ASP A 53 2.48 24.83 -6.95
N GLN A 54 3.62 24.32 -7.40
CA GLN A 54 3.92 24.15 -8.82
C GLN A 54 3.52 22.75 -9.31
N VAL A 55 2.80 22.67 -10.43
CA VAL A 55 2.58 21.40 -11.12
C VAL A 55 3.90 20.93 -11.75
N VAL A 56 4.42 19.80 -11.29
CA VAL A 56 5.70 19.20 -11.70
C VAL A 56 5.52 17.99 -12.62
N PHE A 57 4.33 17.39 -12.62
CA PHE A 57 3.92 16.31 -13.50
C PHE A 57 2.48 16.51 -13.95
N ASP A 58 2.20 16.23 -15.22
CA ASP A 58 0.86 16.40 -15.80
C ASP A 58 0.67 15.40 -16.93
N TYR A 59 -0.26 14.47 -16.73
CA TYR A 59 -0.69 13.47 -17.70
C TYR A 59 -2.19 13.62 -17.92
N GLU A 60 -2.61 13.99 -19.14
CA GLU A 60 -4.02 14.22 -19.47
C GLU A 60 -4.50 13.31 -20.62
N THR A 61 -5.74 12.85 -20.48
CA THR A 61 -6.52 12.11 -21.48
C THR A 61 -7.90 12.78 -21.60
N GLU A 62 -8.75 12.31 -22.52
CA GLU A 62 -10.12 12.83 -22.69
C GLU A 62 -10.99 12.72 -21.42
N SER A 63 -10.70 11.73 -20.56
CA SER A 63 -11.55 11.36 -19.43
C SER A 63 -10.86 11.35 -18.07
N LEU A 64 -9.56 11.67 -18.04
CA LEU A 64 -8.72 11.56 -16.85
C LEU A 64 -7.53 12.51 -16.98
N ARG A 65 -7.17 13.17 -15.88
CA ARG A 65 -5.94 13.92 -15.71
C ARG A 65 -5.28 13.54 -14.40
N ILE A 66 -4.00 13.16 -14.43
CA ILE A 66 -3.17 12.85 -13.27
C ILE A 66 -2.11 13.93 -13.18
N VAL A 67 -2.01 14.59 -12.04
CA VAL A 67 -1.00 15.62 -11.81
C VAL A 67 -0.20 15.32 -10.56
N ALA A 68 1.03 15.82 -10.53
CA ALA A 68 1.77 15.94 -9.30
C ALA A 68 2.13 17.38 -9.04
N VAL A 69 2.02 17.78 -7.79
CA VAL A 69 2.27 19.14 -7.34
C VAL A 69 3.42 19.08 -6.33
N SER A 70 4.33 20.05 -6.39
CA SER A 70 5.44 20.15 -5.44
C SER A 70 4.87 20.29 -4.03
N GLY A 71 5.07 19.30 -3.17
CA GLY A 71 4.64 19.37 -1.77
C GLY A 71 5.66 20.10 -0.89
N GLU A 72 5.26 20.32 0.36
CA GLU A 72 6.16 20.77 1.43
C GLU A 72 7.36 19.83 1.52
N HIS A 73 8.57 20.38 1.68
CA HIS A 73 9.84 19.63 1.72
C HIS A 73 10.23 18.91 0.41
N GLY A 74 9.59 19.21 -0.72
CA GLY A 74 10.00 18.71 -2.03
C GLY A 74 9.54 17.30 -2.39
N GLU A 75 8.72 16.65 -1.55
CA GLU A 75 8.03 15.41 -1.90
C GLU A 75 6.79 15.74 -2.76
N PRO A 76 6.66 15.18 -3.98
CA PRO A 76 5.53 15.49 -4.84
C PRO A 76 4.25 14.79 -4.37
N LYS A 77 3.14 15.53 -4.32
CA LYS A 77 1.80 14.99 -4.02
C LYS A 77 1.08 14.67 -5.32
N LEU A 78 0.55 13.45 -5.43
CA LEU A 78 -0.15 12.96 -6.62
C LEU A 78 -1.66 13.14 -6.50
N TYR A 79 -2.28 13.63 -7.58
CA TYR A 79 -3.72 13.85 -7.67
C TYR A 79 -4.25 13.29 -8.99
N ALA A 80 -5.51 12.85 -8.97
CA ALA A 80 -6.24 12.43 -10.16
C ALA A 80 -7.59 13.14 -10.21
N VAL A 81 -7.96 13.58 -11.41
CA VAL A 81 -9.25 14.19 -11.74
C VAL A 81 -9.82 13.44 -12.91
N LYS A 82 -11.07 13.00 -12.83
CA LYS A 82 -11.71 12.22 -13.90
C LYS A 82 -12.99 12.86 -14.39
N LYS A 83 -13.39 12.52 -15.60
CA LYS A 83 -14.64 12.98 -16.21
C LYS A 83 -15.78 12.06 -15.77
N TRP A 84 -16.81 12.66 -15.18
CA TRP A 84 -18.03 11.99 -14.75
C TRP A 84 -19.24 12.78 -15.23
N MET A 85 -20.09 12.15 -16.05
CA MET A 85 -21.28 12.78 -16.65
C MET A 85 -20.99 14.11 -17.38
N GLY A 86 -19.82 14.23 -18.01
CA GLY A 86 -19.41 15.43 -18.74
C GLY A 86 -18.69 16.49 -17.90
N PHE A 87 -18.69 16.36 -16.57
CA PHE A 87 -17.97 17.25 -15.64
C PHE A 87 -16.67 16.61 -15.16
N TRP A 88 -15.70 17.42 -14.78
CA TRP A 88 -14.49 16.97 -14.12
C TRP A 88 -14.70 16.90 -12.61
N VAL A 89 -14.29 15.80 -12.00
CA VAL A 89 -14.41 15.59 -10.56
C VAL A 89 -13.08 15.13 -9.99
N LEU A 90 -12.73 15.66 -8.82
CA LEU A 90 -11.60 15.17 -8.05
C LEU A 90 -11.85 13.72 -7.68
N ASP A 91 -10.88 12.85 -7.95
CA ASP A 91 -10.93 11.44 -7.54
C ASP A 91 -10.42 11.25 -6.09
N TYR A 92 -10.39 12.34 -5.30
CA TYR A 92 -9.87 12.41 -3.93
C TYR A 92 -10.76 13.30 -3.02
N PRO A 93 -10.95 12.99 -1.71
CA PRO A 93 -10.70 11.74 -0.99
C PRO A 93 -12.00 10.95 -0.78
N SER A 94 -12.02 9.62 -1.01
CA SER A 94 -13.16 8.83 -0.52
C SER A 94 -12.85 7.34 -0.32
N LYS A 95 -11.89 7.00 0.55
CA LYS A 95 -11.61 5.59 0.97
C LYS A 95 -11.22 4.60 -0.16
N ARG A 96 -11.27 5.00 -1.44
CA ARG A 96 -11.04 4.17 -2.63
C ARG A 96 -9.76 4.49 -3.39
N ASN A 97 -9.20 5.70 -3.23
CA ASN A 97 -8.04 6.17 -4.01
C ASN A 97 -6.76 6.38 -3.18
N ILE A 98 -6.62 5.64 -2.07
CA ILE A 98 -5.39 5.63 -1.24
C ILE A 98 -4.28 4.81 -1.93
N GLN A 99 -4.62 4.09 -2.99
CA GLN A 99 -3.76 3.09 -3.62
C GLN A 99 -3.07 3.57 -4.90
N GLY A 100 -3.30 4.82 -5.32
CA GLY A 100 -2.80 5.33 -6.59
C GLY A 100 -3.48 4.69 -7.79
N ILE A 101 -4.81 4.52 -7.74
CA ILE A 101 -5.59 3.82 -8.77
C ILE A 101 -6.82 4.65 -9.11
N THR A 102 -6.97 4.97 -10.39
CA THR A 102 -8.13 5.68 -10.93
C THR A 102 -8.68 4.99 -12.19
N TYR A 103 -9.85 5.41 -12.64
CA TYR A 103 -10.56 4.79 -13.76
C TYR A 103 -10.97 5.85 -14.77
N GLY A 104 -10.73 5.56 -16.06
CA GLY A 104 -11.12 6.41 -17.19
C GLY A 104 -11.66 5.54 -18.32
N GLY A 105 -12.93 5.70 -18.68
CA GLY A 105 -13.60 4.82 -19.63
C GLY A 105 -13.62 3.36 -19.16
N ASP A 106 -13.15 2.45 -20.03
CA ASP A 106 -13.03 1.01 -19.74
C ASP A 106 -11.63 0.60 -19.22
N ASP A 107 -10.80 1.59 -18.89
CA ASP A 107 -9.41 1.37 -18.45
C ASP A 107 -9.20 1.75 -16.99
N ALA A 108 -8.20 1.10 -16.39
CA ALA A 108 -7.68 1.47 -15.09
C ALA A 108 -6.29 2.08 -15.23
N TYR A 109 -6.05 3.13 -14.48
CA TYR A 109 -4.79 3.84 -14.44
C TYR A 109 -4.18 3.68 -13.05
N VAL A 110 -2.94 3.23 -13.02
CA VAL A 110 -2.15 3.11 -11.79
C VAL A 110 -1.10 4.21 -11.84
N TYR A 111 -0.99 5.01 -10.79
CA TYR A 111 0.03 6.04 -10.70
C TYR A 111 0.85 5.86 -9.43
N PHE A 112 2.16 5.93 -9.60
CA PHE A 112 3.12 5.54 -8.59
C PHE A 112 4.22 6.59 -8.46
N LEU A 113 4.59 6.88 -7.22
CA LEU A 113 5.75 7.70 -6.87
C LEU A 113 6.86 6.76 -6.37
N ASP A 114 7.99 6.78 -7.06
CA ASP A 114 9.21 6.11 -6.68
C ASP A 114 10.20 7.13 -6.10
N ALA A 115 10.80 6.85 -4.94
CA ALA A 115 11.86 7.67 -4.35
C ALA A 115 13.28 7.21 -4.74
N THR A 116 13.40 6.08 -5.45
CA THR A 116 14.69 5.42 -5.73
C THR A 116 15.25 5.72 -7.12
N GLY A 117 14.45 6.29 -8.02
CA GLY A 117 14.85 6.54 -9.42
C GLY A 117 14.99 5.25 -10.24
N SER A 118 14.26 4.21 -9.87
CA SER A 118 14.25 2.89 -10.49
C SER A 118 13.49 2.87 -11.81
N THR A 119 13.83 1.90 -12.66
CA THR A 119 12.97 1.53 -13.79
C THR A 119 11.78 0.74 -13.27
N VAL A 120 10.56 1.09 -13.68
CA VAL A 120 9.34 0.46 -13.17
C VAL A 120 8.47 -0.11 -14.29
N TYR A 121 7.85 -1.26 -14.04
CA TYR A 121 6.83 -1.86 -14.91
C TYR A 121 5.84 -2.68 -14.09
N LEU A 122 4.62 -2.88 -14.61
CA LEU A 122 3.70 -3.89 -14.08
C LEU A 122 3.90 -5.20 -14.84
N GLN A 123 3.91 -6.32 -14.14
CA GLN A 123 4.03 -7.65 -14.73
C GLN A 123 2.81 -8.50 -14.39
N MET A 124 2.08 -8.95 -15.40
CA MET A 124 0.97 -9.87 -15.21
C MET A 124 1.48 -11.27 -14.87
N GLN A 125 0.75 -11.98 -14.02
CA GLN A 125 0.97 -13.41 -13.75
C GLN A 125 0.75 -14.21 -15.06
N GLY A 126 1.83 -14.46 -15.80
CA GLY A 126 1.80 -14.95 -17.19
C GLY A 126 2.94 -14.38 -18.06
N GLY A 127 3.58 -13.30 -17.62
CA GLY A 127 4.82 -12.78 -18.19
C GLY A 127 4.68 -11.44 -18.92
N ASP A 128 3.46 -11.04 -19.29
CA ASP A 128 3.21 -9.78 -19.98
C ASP A 128 3.63 -8.59 -19.13
N LYS A 129 4.43 -7.69 -19.73
CA LYS A 129 4.90 -6.46 -19.10
C LYS A 129 4.10 -5.27 -19.61
N ILE A 130 3.68 -4.41 -18.69
CA ILE A 130 3.04 -3.13 -18.96
C ILE A 130 4.00 -2.04 -18.48
N TYR A 131 4.63 -1.36 -19.43
CA TYR A 131 5.47 -0.20 -19.15
C TYR A 131 4.63 1.04 -18.88
N PRO A 132 5.17 2.04 -18.16
CA PRO A 132 4.48 3.32 -17.96
C PRO A 132 4.12 3.95 -19.31
N LEU A 133 2.92 4.52 -19.40
CA LEU A 133 2.54 5.42 -20.48
C LEU A 133 3.34 6.73 -20.43
N GLU A 134 3.57 7.22 -19.21
CA GLU A 134 4.45 8.36 -18.95
C GLU A 134 5.25 8.08 -17.68
N SER A 135 6.51 8.48 -17.71
CA SER A 135 7.38 8.50 -16.55
C SER A 135 8.21 9.77 -16.54
N ARG A 136 8.36 10.41 -15.38
CA ARG A 136 9.16 11.63 -15.24
C ARG A 136 9.96 11.59 -13.95
N SER A 137 11.27 11.76 -14.09
CA SER A 137 12.14 12.01 -12.94
C SER A 137 12.03 13.47 -12.51
N LEU A 138 11.89 13.68 -11.21
CA LEU A 138 11.89 14.97 -10.55
C LEU A 138 13.12 15.04 -9.63
N PRO A 139 13.84 16.17 -9.59
CA PRO A 139 14.84 16.39 -8.56
C PRO A 139 14.16 16.39 -7.19
N ALA A 140 14.75 15.78 -6.16
CA ALA A 140 14.34 16.12 -4.79
C ALA A 140 14.61 17.61 -4.56
N GLY A 141 13.69 18.29 -3.89
CA GLY A 141 13.91 19.67 -3.48
C GLY A 141 15.11 19.81 -2.54
N ASP A 142 15.52 21.05 -2.23
CA ASP A 142 16.69 21.41 -1.41
C ASP A 142 16.70 20.83 0.04
N ALA A 143 15.67 20.06 0.43
CA ALA A 143 15.52 19.46 1.74
C ALA A 143 16.33 18.15 1.89
N GLY A 144 17.67 18.25 1.85
CA GLY A 144 18.62 17.30 2.45
C GLY A 144 18.55 15.82 2.02
N THR A 145 17.66 15.48 1.09
CA THR A 145 17.46 14.14 0.55
C THR A 145 18.13 14.13 -0.82
N ASN A 146 19.19 13.34 -0.98
CA ASN A 146 19.85 13.11 -2.26
C ASN A 146 18.96 12.30 -3.24
N GLY A 147 17.63 12.35 -3.09
CA GLY A 147 16.67 11.56 -3.83
C GLY A 147 16.38 12.13 -5.21
N LYS A 148 16.06 11.25 -6.16
CA LYS A 148 15.32 11.62 -7.36
C LYS A 148 13.99 10.92 -7.25
N TYR A 149 12.90 11.68 -7.29
CA TYR A 149 11.59 11.07 -7.39
C TYR A 149 11.35 10.66 -8.85
N ALA A 150 10.65 9.57 -9.09
CA ALA A 150 10.13 9.23 -10.41
C ALA A 150 8.64 8.97 -10.30
N ILE A 151 7.86 9.69 -11.10
CA ILE A 151 6.42 9.50 -11.20
C ILE A 151 6.15 8.68 -12.43
N SER A 152 5.37 7.62 -12.30
CA SER A 152 5.00 6.75 -13.41
C SER A 152 3.50 6.50 -13.45
N VAL A 153 2.92 6.58 -14.65
CA VAL A 153 1.51 6.29 -14.90
C VAL A 153 1.40 5.06 -15.80
N PHE A 154 0.72 4.03 -15.34
CA PHE A 154 0.44 2.80 -16.08
C PHE A 154 -1.03 2.76 -16.50
N ARG A 155 -1.33 2.03 -17.56
CA ARG A 155 -2.70 1.73 -18.01
C ARG A 155 -2.91 0.24 -18.14
N ILE A 156 -3.89 -0.29 -17.42
CA ILE A 156 -4.42 -1.64 -17.62
C ILE A 156 -5.64 -1.49 -18.53
N GLY A 157 -5.42 -1.67 -19.83
CA GLY A 157 -6.43 -1.47 -20.86
C GLY A 157 -7.50 -2.57 -20.87
N GLY A 158 -8.78 -2.19 -20.82
CA GLY A 158 -9.90 -3.14 -20.76
C GLY A 158 -9.87 -4.04 -19.53
N TYR A 159 -9.45 -3.51 -18.38
CA TYR A 159 -9.14 -4.27 -17.16
C TYR A 159 -10.29 -5.18 -16.68
N ALA A 160 -11.55 -4.79 -16.92
CA ALA A 160 -12.71 -5.62 -16.54
C ALA A 160 -12.73 -6.99 -17.23
N GLY A 161 -12.15 -7.11 -18.43
CA GLY A 161 -11.98 -8.37 -19.15
C GLY A 161 -10.64 -9.06 -18.91
N LYS A 162 -9.80 -8.53 -18.02
CA LYS A 162 -8.46 -9.03 -17.70
C LYS A 162 -8.26 -9.14 -16.19
N PRO A 163 -9.07 -9.96 -15.48
CA PRO A 163 -8.83 -10.20 -14.07
C PRO A 163 -7.49 -10.91 -13.86
N GLY A 164 -6.82 -10.61 -12.76
CA GLY A 164 -5.52 -11.19 -12.43
C GLY A 164 -4.68 -10.33 -11.50
N ASN A 165 -3.49 -10.84 -11.19
CA ASN A 165 -2.50 -10.16 -10.36
C ASN A 165 -1.42 -9.52 -11.24
N TYR A 166 -1.15 -8.24 -10.99
CA TYR A 166 -0.13 -7.45 -11.66
C TYR A 166 0.93 -7.03 -10.65
N GLN A 167 2.10 -7.65 -10.70
CA GLN A 167 3.22 -7.29 -9.84
C GLN A 167 3.80 -5.94 -10.25
N LEU A 168 3.99 -5.03 -9.30
CA LEU A 168 4.86 -3.88 -9.52
C LEU A 168 6.30 -4.36 -9.43
N VAL A 169 7.07 -4.17 -10.49
CA VAL A 169 8.51 -4.48 -10.51
C VAL A 169 9.28 -3.19 -10.60
N MET A 170 10.21 -3.00 -9.67
CA MET A 170 11.16 -1.89 -9.61
C MET A 170 12.56 -2.43 -9.77
N GLN A 171 13.31 -1.93 -10.75
CA GLN A 171 14.67 -2.34 -11.03
C GLN A 171 15.64 -1.18 -10.83
N ASP A 172 16.75 -1.45 -10.14
CA ASP A 172 17.85 -0.50 -10.05
C ASP A 172 18.57 -0.34 -11.40
N THR A 173 19.61 0.50 -11.42
CA THR A 173 20.41 0.77 -12.62
C THR A 173 21.18 -0.45 -13.15
N SER A 174 21.34 -1.49 -12.34
CA SER A 174 21.94 -2.77 -12.74
C SER A 174 20.92 -3.76 -13.33
N GLY A 175 19.62 -3.42 -13.28
CA GLY A 175 18.53 -4.30 -13.68
C GLY A 175 18.09 -5.29 -12.59
N LYS A 176 18.64 -5.18 -11.37
CA LYS A 176 18.23 -6.02 -10.24
C LYS A 176 16.90 -5.51 -9.70
N THR A 177 15.96 -6.43 -9.47
CA THR A 177 14.70 -6.11 -8.80
C THR A 177 14.93 -5.75 -7.34
N ILE A 178 14.40 -4.61 -6.89
CA ILE A 178 14.64 -4.08 -5.53
C ILE A 178 13.43 -4.11 -4.61
N ASN A 179 12.21 -4.29 -5.15
CA ASN A 179 10.97 -4.24 -4.38
C ASN A 179 10.29 -5.62 -4.22
N SER A 180 11.06 -6.70 -4.40
CA SER A 180 10.61 -8.06 -4.18
C SER A 180 11.78 -8.94 -3.78
N LYS A 181 11.55 -9.85 -2.85
CA LYS A 181 12.51 -10.88 -2.44
C LYS A 181 11.95 -12.26 -2.74
N THR A 182 12.83 -13.20 -3.09
CA THR A 182 12.46 -14.60 -3.36
C THR A 182 12.51 -15.46 -2.10
N ASP A 183 13.30 -15.05 -1.11
CA ASP A 183 13.46 -15.73 0.17
C ASP A 183 12.80 -14.90 1.27
N GLU A 184 11.84 -15.47 1.98
CA GLU A 184 11.18 -14.83 3.12
C GLU A 184 12.11 -14.63 4.32
N LEU A 185 13.26 -15.31 4.34
CA LEU A 185 14.30 -15.13 5.35
C LEU A 185 15.26 -14.00 5.00
N ASP A 186 15.15 -13.37 3.84
CA ASP A 186 15.86 -12.13 3.54
C ASP A 186 15.09 -10.94 4.15
N PHE A 187 15.18 -10.75 5.47
CA PHE A 187 14.36 -9.76 6.19
C PHE A 187 14.56 -8.32 5.69
N ASP A 188 13.51 -7.50 5.69
CA ASP A 188 13.59 -6.04 5.48
C ASP A 188 13.87 -5.30 6.79
N SER A 189 13.30 -5.80 7.89
CA SER A 189 13.56 -5.29 9.22
C SER A 189 13.56 -6.41 10.26
N ILE A 190 14.26 -6.13 11.36
CA ILE A 190 14.21 -6.92 12.58
C ILE A 190 13.96 -5.97 13.75
N ALA A 191 12.95 -6.28 14.56
CA ALA A 191 12.60 -5.52 15.74
C ALA A 191 12.67 -6.39 16.99
N LEU A 192 13.28 -5.84 18.04
CA LEU A 192 13.48 -6.50 19.32
C LEU A 192 12.63 -5.78 20.36
N PHE A 193 11.76 -6.53 21.03
CA PHE A 193 10.89 -6.01 22.08
C PHE A 193 11.29 -6.56 23.44
N TYR A 194 11.44 -5.67 24.42
CA TYR A 194 11.72 -5.99 25.82
C TYR A 194 10.82 -5.14 26.73
N GLY A 195 9.90 -5.75 27.46
CA GLY A 195 9.06 -5.01 28.42
C GLY A 195 7.76 -5.70 28.79
N THR A 196 6.96 -5.05 29.64
CA THR A 196 5.64 -5.54 30.09
C THR A 196 4.47 -5.03 29.25
N GLY A 197 4.74 -4.18 28.24
CA GLY A 197 3.72 -3.49 27.46
C GLY A 197 3.29 -2.13 28.03
N ASP A 198 3.95 -1.67 29.11
CA ASP A 198 3.78 -0.32 29.68
C ASP A 198 4.91 0.63 29.21
N GLU A 199 4.96 1.85 29.76
CA GLU A 199 5.86 2.94 29.32
C GLU A 199 7.36 2.59 29.38
N ASP A 200 7.76 1.65 30.24
CA ASP A 200 9.15 1.17 30.36
C ASP A 200 9.55 0.13 29.31
N SER A 201 8.65 -0.20 28.36
CA SER A 201 8.92 -1.15 27.30
C SER A 201 9.81 -0.54 26.21
N LEU A 202 10.81 -1.31 25.77
CA LEU A 202 11.74 -0.92 24.72
C LEU A 202 11.45 -1.70 23.44
N LEU A 203 11.36 -0.97 22.32
CA LEU A 203 11.31 -1.52 20.98
C LEU A 203 12.49 -0.96 20.18
N LEU A 204 13.40 -1.84 19.75
CA LEU A 204 14.53 -1.48 18.90
C LEU A 204 14.31 -2.07 17.51
N GLU A 205 14.17 -1.22 16.50
CA GLU A 205 14.02 -1.63 15.10
C GLU A 205 15.31 -1.35 14.31
N TYR A 206 15.73 -2.35 13.53
CA TYR A 206 16.96 -2.29 12.75
C TYR A 206 16.74 -2.77 11.32
N LEU A 207 17.48 -2.15 10.40
CA LEU A 207 17.70 -2.72 9.08
C LEU A 207 18.79 -3.80 9.17
N PRO A 208 18.70 -4.88 8.36
CA PRO A 208 19.71 -5.94 8.34
C PRO A 208 21.15 -5.46 8.13
N GLY A 209 21.31 -4.43 7.29
CA GLY A 209 22.60 -3.83 7.01
C GLY A 209 23.23 -3.13 8.22
N ASP A 210 22.41 -2.62 9.14
CA ASP A 210 22.90 -1.95 10.35
C ASP A 210 23.33 -2.95 11.41
N ILE A 211 22.58 -4.05 11.57
CA ILE A 211 22.99 -5.17 12.43
C ILE A 211 24.34 -5.74 11.95
N SER A 212 24.48 -5.97 10.65
CA SER A 212 25.67 -6.58 10.05
C SER A 212 26.95 -5.73 10.21
N ARG A 213 26.82 -4.45 10.57
CA ARG A 213 27.93 -3.51 10.80
C ARG A 213 28.38 -3.43 12.25
N LEU A 214 27.71 -4.11 13.18
CA LEU A 214 28.13 -4.14 14.58
C LEU A 214 29.43 -4.95 14.72
N ASP A 215 30.36 -4.46 15.54
CA ASP A 215 31.70 -5.07 15.69
C ASP A 215 31.75 -6.20 16.74
N ASP A 216 30.60 -6.69 17.19
CA ASP A 216 30.49 -7.72 18.22
C ASP A 216 29.44 -8.79 17.87
N ASP A 217 29.19 -9.70 18.81
CA ASP A 217 28.26 -10.81 18.65
C ASP A 217 26.84 -10.40 18.21
N ARG A 218 26.44 -9.14 18.40
CA ARG A 218 25.15 -8.62 17.92
C ARG A 218 25.02 -8.69 16.40
N ALA A 219 26.12 -8.61 15.65
CA ALA A 219 26.08 -8.74 14.19
C ALA A 219 25.58 -10.12 13.72
N ARG A 220 25.65 -11.14 14.58
CA ARG A 220 25.19 -12.50 14.29
C ARG A 220 23.69 -12.70 14.52
N LEU A 221 22.97 -11.69 15.02
CA LEU A 221 21.54 -11.79 15.37
C LEU A 221 20.69 -12.40 14.24
N ILE A 222 20.87 -11.92 13.02
CA ILE A 222 20.05 -12.34 11.87
C ILE A 222 20.33 -13.80 11.50
N ASP A 223 21.60 -14.19 11.44
CA ASP A 223 21.98 -15.56 11.10
C ASP A 223 21.53 -16.54 12.17
N VAL A 224 21.69 -16.19 13.44
CA VAL A 224 21.25 -17.03 14.56
C VAL A 224 19.72 -17.12 14.62
N PHE A 225 18.99 -16.04 14.31
CA PHE A 225 17.53 -16.08 14.17
C PHE A 225 17.11 -17.04 13.06
N LYS A 226 17.72 -16.95 11.86
CA LYS A 226 17.45 -17.86 10.74
C LYS A 226 17.70 -19.33 11.12
N GLN A 227 18.82 -19.59 11.81
CA GLN A 227 19.17 -20.93 12.29
C GLN A 227 18.10 -21.44 13.28
N ALA A 228 17.71 -20.64 14.27
CA ALA A 228 16.70 -21.01 15.25
C ALA A 228 15.36 -21.38 14.59
N ILE A 229 14.91 -20.61 13.59
CA ILE A 229 13.61 -20.87 12.93
C ILE A 229 13.70 -21.89 11.78
N SER A 230 14.89 -22.35 11.41
CA SER A 230 15.08 -23.37 10.36
C SER A 230 14.61 -24.75 10.82
N GLY A 231 14.78 -25.07 12.12
CA GLY A 231 14.35 -26.32 12.76
C GLY A 231 12.92 -26.31 13.31
N LYS A 232 12.09 -25.35 12.92
CA LYS A 232 10.73 -25.18 13.45
C LYS A 232 9.82 -26.37 13.11
N ILE A 233 8.95 -26.75 14.06
CA ILE A 233 7.97 -27.82 13.91
C ILE A 233 6.56 -27.20 13.92
N PRO A 234 5.67 -27.52 12.95
CA PRO A 234 4.31 -27.00 12.96
C PRO A 234 3.55 -27.36 14.24
N THR A 235 2.74 -26.44 14.76
CA THR A 235 1.87 -26.68 15.92
C THR A 235 0.42 -26.33 15.61
N GLY A 236 -0.48 -26.67 16.53
CA GLY A 236 -1.82 -26.11 16.54
C GLY A 236 -1.80 -24.57 16.64
N PRO A 237 -2.91 -23.90 16.28
CA PRO A 237 -3.01 -22.46 16.38
C PRO A 237 -2.80 -22.01 17.83
N VAL A 238 -1.86 -21.09 18.02
CA VAL A 238 -1.57 -20.48 19.32
C VAL A 238 -2.15 -19.06 19.30
N ALA A 239 -3.06 -18.77 20.22
CA ALA A 239 -3.52 -17.42 20.49
C ALA A 239 -2.75 -16.88 21.69
N PHE A 240 -2.06 -15.74 21.52
CA PHE A 240 -1.49 -15.05 22.67
C PHE A 240 -2.61 -14.36 23.43
N GLU A 241 -2.73 -14.66 24.73
CA GLU A 241 -3.61 -13.88 25.59
C GLU A 241 -3.04 -12.47 25.73
N SER A 242 -3.75 -11.47 25.20
CA SER A 242 -3.33 -10.06 25.20
C SER A 242 -3.49 -9.38 26.56
N THR A 243 -3.62 -10.15 27.63
CA THR A 243 -3.73 -9.63 28.99
C THR A 243 -2.41 -8.94 29.34
N LYS A 244 -2.46 -7.78 30.01
CA LYS A 244 -1.25 -7.14 30.58
C LYS A 244 -0.54 -8.17 31.46
N MET A 245 0.49 -8.81 30.91
CA MET A 245 1.23 -9.82 31.64
C MET A 245 2.17 -9.10 32.60
N PRO A 246 2.19 -9.46 33.89
CA PRO A 246 3.07 -8.82 34.87
C PRO A 246 4.56 -9.16 34.66
N GLU A 247 4.86 -10.06 33.71
CA GLU A 247 6.22 -10.51 33.40
C GLU A 247 6.80 -9.77 32.20
N VAL A 248 8.11 -9.50 32.25
CA VAL A 248 8.86 -8.91 31.14
C VAL A 248 8.79 -9.85 29.95
N GLN A 249 8.21 -9.41 28.83
CA GLN A 249 8.16 -10.14 27.58
C GLN A 249 9.38 -9.82 26.71
N LYS A 250 9.88 -10.83 26.01
CA LYS A 250 11.02 -10.74 25.09
C LYS A 250 10.60 -11.30 23.74
N HIS A 251 10.44 -10.45 22.74
CA HIS A 251 10.01 -10.87 21.41
C HIS A 251 10.98 -10.42 20.33
N ILE A 252 11.07 -11.21 19.26
CA ILE A 252 11.72 -10.81 18.02
C ILE A 252 10.66 -10.81 16.93
N HIS A 253 10.54 -9.68 16.24
CA HIS A 253 9.70 -9.51 15.07
C HIS A 253 10.57 -9.32 13.84
N THR A 254 10.23 -9.98 12.73
CA THR A 254 10.86 -9.71 11.43
C THR A 254 9.78 -9.54 10.39
N SER A 255 10.08 -8.78 9.34
CA SER A 255 9.19 -8.53 8.22
C SER A 255 9.95 -8.67 6.92
N THR A 256 9.35 -9.32 5.94
CA THR A 256 9.89 -9.46 4.57
C THR A 256 8.79 -9.19 3.56
N ALA A 257 9.01 -8.25 2.66
CA ALA A 257 8.18 -7.96 1.50
C ALA A 257 8.64 -8.81 0.30
N LEU A 258 7.79 -9.75 -0.10
CA LEU A 258 7.99 -10.62 -1.25
C LEU A 258 7.50 -9.96 -2.55
N GLY A 259 6.71 -8.89 -2.47
CA GLY A 259 6.39 -8.04 -3.61
C GLY A 259 5.16 -7.17 -3.38
N THR A 260 4.97 -6.18 -4.26
CA THR A 260 3.76 -5.36 -4.32
C THR A 260 2.95 -5.74 -5.55
N TYR A 261 1.63 -5.85 -5.40
CA TYR A 261 0.72 -6.31 -6.43
C TYR A 261 -0.52 -5.42 -6.55
N TYR A 262 -1.05 -5.35 -7.76
CA TYR A 262 -2.38 -4.83 -8.07
C TYR A 262 -3.25 -6.01 -8.50
N LYS A 263 -4.30 -6.28 -7.75
CA LYS A 263 -5.26 -7.32 -8.07
C LYS A 263 -6.46 -6.73 -8.77
N VAL A 264 -6.76 -7.23 -9.97
CA VAL A 264 -7.95 -6.89 -10.75
C VAL A 264 -8.96 -8.03 -10.63
N GLU A 265 -10.13 -7.75 -10.07
CA GLU A 265 -11.20 -8.76 -9.89
C GLU A 265 -12.43 -8.47 -10.74
N GLY A 266 -12.53 -7.25 -11.28
CA GLY A 266 -13.63 -6.85 -12.15
C GLY A 266 -13.72 -5.34 -12.30
N LYS A 267 -14.82 -4.87 -12.90
CA LYS A 267 -15.05 -3.43 -13.14
C LYS A 267 -15.09 -2.66 -11.82
N HIS A 268 -14.23 -1.66 -11.70
CA HIS A 268 -13.96 -0.84 -10.51
C HIS A 268 -13.56 -1.64 -9.26
N LYS A 269 -13.07 -2.86 -9.44
CA LYS A 269 -12.54 -3.74 -8.38
C LYS A 269 -11.06 -4.01 -8.61
N ILE A 270 -10.25 -2.99 -8.33
CA ILE A 270 -8.79 -3.13 -8.31
C ILE A 270 -8.30 -2.77 -6.91
N TYR A 271 -7.38 -3.58 -6.38
CA TYR A 271 -6.80 -3.39 -5.07
C TYR A 271 -5.28 -3.54 -5.08
N ARG A 272 -4.55 -2.56 -4.54
CA ARG A 272 -3.11 -2.67 -4.27
C ARG A 272 -2.87 -3.38 -2.94
N TRP A 273 -2.01 -4.37 -2.93
CA TRP A 273 -1.60 -5.11 -1.73
C TRP A 273 -0.11 -5.47 -1.75
N ASP A 274 0.46 -5.74 -0.58
CA ASP A 274 1.83 -6.23 -0.45
C ASP A 274 1.83 -7.68 0.03
N HIS A 275 2.58 -8.53 -0.67
CA HIS A 275 2.91 -9.86 -0.19
C HIS A 275 3.99 -9.75 0.85
N LYS A 276 3.63 -9.98 2.12
CA LYS A 276 4.53 -9.84 3.25
C LYS A 276 4.48 -11.08 4.11
N VAL A 277 5.65 -11.49 4.62
CA VAL A 277 5.79 -12.52 5.63
C VAL A 277 6.36 -11.86 6.87
N ASN A 278 5.66 -12.01 7.98
CA ASN A 278 6.12 -11.55 9.28
C ASN A 278 6.35 -12.76 10.18
N TYR A 279 7.48 -12.77 10.87
CA TYR A 279 7.72 -13.71 11.94
C TYR A 279 7.66 -13.00 13.29
N HIS A 280 7.04 -13.65 14.28
CA HIS A 280 7.03 -13.23 15.66
C HIS A 280 7.47 -14.42 16.52
N LEU A 281 8.68 -14.34 17.08
CA LEU A 281 9.23 -15.35 17.97
C LEU A 281 9.14 -14.84 19.42
N VAL A 282 8.54 -15.65 20.28
CA VAL A 282 8.51 -15.41 21.73
C VAL A 282 9.72 -16.08 22.38
N MET A 283 10.51 -15.29 23.10
CA MET A 283 11.80 -15.72 23.64
C MET A 283 11.76 -16.16 25.11
N ASN A 284 10.62 -15.99 25.81
CA ASN A 284 10.49 -16.34 27.22
C ASN A 284 9.03 -16.60 27.65
N GLY A 285 8.85 -17.01 28.91
CA GLY A 285 7.55 -17.29 29.51
C GLY A 285 6.94 -18.60 29.04
N GLU A 286 5.64 -18.78 29.27
CA GLU A 286 4.88 -19.97 28.88
C GLU A 286 4.98 -20.28 27.38
N TYR A 287 5.00 -19.24 26.56
CA TYR A 287 5.06 -19.35 25.10
C TYR A 287 6.48 -19.31 24.54
N GLN A 288 7.53 -19.51 25.36
CA GLN A 288 8.91 -19.53 24.88
C GLN A 288 9.08 -20.50 23.71
N GLY A 289 9.75 -20.04 22.64
CA GLY A 289 9.97 -20.81 21.41
C GLY A 289 8.75 -20.90 20.50
N VAL A 290 7.61 -20.28 20.83
CA VAL A 290 6.49 -20.16 19.89
C VAL A 290 6.87 -19.14 18.81
N LEU A 291 6.81 -19.59 17.57
CA LEU A 291 7.03 -18.78 16.37
C LEU A 291 5.72 -18.67 15.61
N LEU A 292 5.18 -17.45 15.50
CA LEU A 292 4.09 -17.15 14.59
C LEU A 292 4.64 -16.67 13.26
N ARG A 293 4.13 -17.23 12.17
CA ARG A 293 4.36 -16.74 10.80
C ARG A 293 3.03 -16.20 10.27
N HIS A 294 3.00 -14.91 9.97
CA HIS A 294 1.85 -14.24 9.36
C HIS A 294 2.18 -13.88 7.92
N GLU A 295 1.47 -14.46 6.96
CA GLU A 295 1.63 -14.18 5.54
C GLU A 295 0.41 -13.46 4.98
N THR A 296 0.62 -12.27 4.41
CA THR A 296 -0.39 -11.62 3.57
C THR A 296 -0.22 -12.09 2.14
N ASN A 297 -0.98 -13.09 1.71
CA ASN A 297 -0.95 -13.57 0.33
C ASN A 297 -2.36 -13.66 -0.25
N TYR A 298 -2.66 -12.75 -1.16
CA TYR A 298 -3.99 -12.62 -1.73
C TYR A 298 -4.07 -13.07 -3.20
N MET A 299 -3.04 -13.77 -3.70
CA MET A 299 -3.00 -14.20 -5.10
C MET A 299 -4.25 -15.00 -5.51
N ASN A 300 -4.71 -15.88 -4.61
CA ASN A 300 -5.80 -16.83 -4.87
C ASN A 300 -7.12 -16.46 -4.18
N HIS A 301 -7.21 -15.30 -3.52
CA HIS A 301 -8.39 -14.87 -2.74
C HIS A 301 -9.17 -13.75 -3.42
N ASN A 302 -10.50 -13.78 -3.38
CA ASN A 302 -11.29 -12.65 -3.86
C ASN A 302 -11.35 -11.58 -2.75
N LEU A 303 -10.57 -10.51 -2.87
CA LEU A 303 -10.40 -9.51 -1.82
C LEU A 303 -11.68 -8.75 -1.48
N PHE A 304 -12.62 -8.68 -2.43
CA PHE A 304 -13.91 -8.02 -2.22
C PHE A 304 -14.97 -8.94 -1.60
N GLU A 305 -14.77 -10.26 -1.63
CA GLU A 305 -15.67 -11.27 -1.05
C GLU A 305 -15.12 -11.86 0.26
N ASP A 306 -13.84 -12.25 0.26
CA ASP A 306 -13.16 -12.92 1.37
C ASP A 306 -12.61 -11.93 2.42
N GLY A 307 -12.48 -10.65 2.03
CA GLY A 307 -11.84 -9.62 2.83
C GLY A 307 -10.32 -9.77 2.92
N LEU A 308 -9.70 -8.90 3.72
CA LEU A 308 -8.25 -8.90 3.95
C LEU A 308 -7.94 -9.75 5.19
N SER A 309 -7.59 -11.02 4.99
CA SER A 309 -7.14 -11.89 6.07
C SER A 309 -5.73 -12.42 5.82
N ALA A 310 -4.84 -12.23 6.80
CA ALA A 310 -3.52 -12.82 6.76
C ALA A 310 -3.61 -14.32 7.08
N ILE A 311 -2.88 -15.15 6.35
CA ILE A 311 -2.70 -16.56 6.65
C ILE A 311 -1.74 -16.65 7.84
N SER A 312 -2.25 -17.09 8.98
CA SER A 312 -1.46 -17.21 10.21
C SER A 312 -1.14 -18.67 10.48
N SER A 313 0.13 -18.98 10.65
CA SER A 313 0.64 -20.31 10.99
C SER A 313 1.45 -20.25 12.27
N SER A 314 1.28 -21.23 13.14
CA SER A 314 2.02 -21.34 14.40
C SER A 314 3.00 -22.50 14.33
N TYR A 315 4.21 -22.28 14.84
CA TYR A 315 5.26 -23.26 14.93
C TYR A 315 5.88 -23.24 16.33
N LYS A 316 6.53 -24.34 16.70
CA LYS A 316 7.42 -24.43 17.85
C LYS A 316 8.85 -24.51 17.37
N VAL A 317 9.68 -23.64 17.90
CA VAL A 317 11.14 -23.76 17.92
C VAL A 317 11.48 -24.51 19.20
N GLU A 318 12.07 -25.69 19.05
CA GLU A 318 12.46 -26.51 20.20
C GLU A 318 13.49 -25.76 21.06
N PRO A 319 13.35 -25.81 22.40
CA PRO A 319 14.41 -25.37 23.29
C PRO A 319 15.70 -26.12 22.97
N GLY A 320 16.81 -25.39 22.86
CA GLY A 320 18.06 -25.96 22.41
C GLY A 320 19.13 -24.89 22.20
N ARG A 321 20.30 -25.34 21.74
CA ARG A 321 21.49 -24.50 21.59
C ARG A 321 21.22 -23.26 20.75
N GLU A 322 20.44 -23.39 19.68
CA GLU A 322 20.13 -22.31 18.75
C GLU A 322 19.24 -21.24 19.40
N LEU A 323 18.23 -21.63 20.17
CA LEU A 323 17.35 -20.69 20.89
C LEU A 323 18.08 -20.03 22.06
N ASP A 324 18.94 -20.77 22.76
CA ASP A 324 19.78 -20.24 23.85
C ASP A 324 20.80 -19.23 23.31
N GLU A 325 21.42 -19.52 22.17
CA GLU A 325 22.35 -18.59 21.51
C GLU A 325 21.63 -17.32 21.03
N LEU A 326 20.41 -17.46 20.48
CA LEU A 326 19.59 -16.33 20.08
C LEU A 326 19.22 -15.45 21.29
N LEU A 327 18.81 -16.06 22.40
CA LEU A 327 18.48 -15.35 23.63
C LEU A 327 19.70 -14.60 24.20
N ARG A 328 20.88 -15.24 24.17
CA ARG A 328 22.13 -14.61 24.58
C ARG A 328 22.45 -13.37 23.75
N ILE A 329 22.35 -13.48 22.42
CA ILE A 329 22.59 -12.34 21.52
C ILE A 329 21.55 -11.24 21.74
N PHE A 330 20.27 -11.61 21.89
CA PHE A 330 19.19 -10.68 22.20
C PHE A 330 19.49 -9.82 23.43
N HIS A 331 20.03 -10.41 24.51
CA HIS A 331 20.38 -9.66 25.73
C HIS A 331 21.51 -8.65 25.54
N LEU A 332 22.36 -8.78 24.51
CA LEU A 332 23.39 -7.77 24.21
C LEU A 332 22.80 -6.44 23.74
N PHE A 333 21.56 -6.44 23.24
CA PHE A 333 20.83 -5.22 22.86
C PHE A 333 20.15 -4.53 24.06
N PHE A 334 19.90 -5.29 25.13
CA PHE A 334 19.27 -4.83 26.36
C PHE A 334 20.12 -5.25 27.56
N PRO A 335 21.33 -4.69 27.71
CA PRO A 335 22.18 -5.01 28.85
C PRO A 335 21.38 -4.74 30.13
N GLN A 336 21.26 -5.77 30.98
CA GLN A 336 20.66 -5.61 32.29
C GLN A 336 21.52 -4.61 33.07
N GLY A 337 20.90 -3.52 33.52
CA GLY A 337 21.52 -2.55 34.43
C GLY A 337 21.79 -3.15 35.79
#